data_AF-A0A2M7E0W6-F1
#
_entry.id   AF-A0A2M7E0W6-F1
#
_cell.length_a   1.000
_cell.length_b   1.000
_cell.length_c   1.000
_cell.angle_alpha   90.00
_cell.angle_beta   90.00
_cell.angle_gamma   90.00
#
_symmetry.space_group_name_H-M   'P 1'
#
loop_
_entity.id
_entity.type
_entity.pdbx_description
1 polymer ?
#
loop_
_entity_poly.entity_id
_entity_poly.type
_entity_poly.pdbx_seq_one_letter_code
_entity_poly.pdbx_strand_id
1 'polypeptide(L)'
;MKLPRSYFNYISYLGTITALIAWFAIIFFIIQINFFALENVYFDLYAYIVTPAFLVIGLVLIPVGMYLKGRKIKKGLIISDDKLLIINLRDPKTRNGIFIFSIVTVFFIIFTIIGSYKGFHYTESVEFCGKLCHKVMDPEYTAYQHSPHAKVRCAECHVGEGADFYVKSKMSGMRQVYKYILGTYPRPIETPIANLRPARETCEKCHWPQKFYTNKIRNEKYFLSDSANTEWDLIMKMRIGADHSSLGNTEGIHWHINPKVEIEYVADNKRQSVPWVKYKDKSTGKEYIFTDNDTANVPKPDSLKKMEHRIMDCMDCHNR
;
A
#
# COMPACT_ATOMS: atom_id res chain seq x y z
N MET A 1 -9.80 -19.66 42.48
CA MET A 1 -9.98 -18.25 42.07
C MET A 1 -11.44 -18.02 41.71
N LYS A 2 -12.08 -16.94 42.19
CA LYS A 2 -13.44 -16.59 41.74
C LYS A 2 -13.32 -15.35 40.85
N LEU A 3 -13.61 -15.51 39.57
CA LEU A 3 -13.74 -14.37 38.64
C LEU A 3 -14.87 -13.45 39.15
N PRO A 4 -14.87 -12.15 38.80
CA PRO A 4 -15.95 -11.26 39.19
C PRO A 4 -17.28 -11.80 38.66
N ARG A 5 -18.36 -11.78 39.47
CA ARG A 5 -19.68 -12.31 39.06
C ARG A 5 -20.24 -11.63 37.79
N SER A 6 -19.74 -10.45 37.41
CA SER A 6 -20.03 -9.77 36.14
C SER A 6 -19.51 -10.50 34.90
N TYR A 7 -18.44 -11.30 35.04
CA TYR A 7 -17.90 -12.15 33.97
C TYR A 7 -18.82 -13.31 33.59
N PHE A 8 -19.63 -13.81 34.53
CA PHE A 8 -20.48 -14.99 34.33
C PHE A 8 -21.71 -14.65 33.47
N ASN A 9 -21.50 -14.43 32.17
CA ASN A 9 -22.54 -14.15 31.19
C ASN A 9 -22.15 -14.76 29.84
N TYR A 10 -23.16 -15.08 29.02
CA TYR A 10 -22.98 -15.73 27.72
C TYR A 10 -22.02 -14.96 26.80
N ILE A 11 -22.03 -13.61 26.82
CA ILE A 11 -21.19 -12.77 25.95
C ILE A 11 -19.71 -12.88 26.35
N SER A 12 -19.40 -12.79 27.63
CA SER A 12 -18.03 -12.93 28.13
C SER A 12 -17.50 -14.36 27.98
N TYR A 13 -18.35 -15.39 28.11
CA TYR A 13 -17.96 -16.76 27.80
C TYR A 13 -17.67 -16.95 26.31
N LEU A 14 -18.55 -16.46 25.43
CA LEU A 14 -18.35 -16.51 23.99
C LEU A 14 -17.06 -15.78 23.58
N GLY A 15 -16.79 -14.60 24.17
CA GLY A 15 -15.56 -13.85 23.94
C GLY A 15 -14.31 -14.64 24.37
N THR A 16 -14.37 -15.28 25.54
CA THR A 16 -13.25 -16.10 26.05
C THR A 16 -12.99 -17.32 25.17
N ILE A 17 -14.04 -18.05 24.78
CA ILE A 17 -13.94 -19.22 23.90
C ILE A 17 -13.36 -18.82 22.54
N THR A 18 -13.90 -17.75 21.94
CA THR A 18 -13.42 -17.21 20.67
C THR A 18 -11.95 -16.82 20.74
N ALA A 19 -11.54 -16.08 21.78
CA ALA A 19 -10.16 -15.65 21.97
C ALA A 19 -9.19 -16.83 22.14
N LEU A 20 -9.57 -17.85 22.92
CA LEU A 20 -8.73 -19.03 23.12
C LEU A 20 -8.58 -19.85 21.83
N ILE A 21 -9.69 -20.11 21.12
CA ILE A 21 -9.65 -20.82 19.84
C ILE A 21 -8.79 -20.06 18.83
N ALA A 22 -8.98 -18.75 18.72
CA ALA A 22 -8.19 -17.90 17.83
C ALA A 22 -6.70 -17.92 18.21
N TRP A 23 -6.36 -17.87 19.49
CA TRP A 23 -4.97 -17.92 19.95
C TRP A 23 -4.29 -19.24 19.60
N PHE A 24 -4.93 -20.38 19.86
CA PHE A 24 -4.40 -21.69 19.45
C PHE A 24 -4.31 -21.85 17.93
N ALA A 25 -5.28 -21.32 17.19
CA ALA A 25 -5.24 -21.34 15.72
C ALA A 25 -4.08 -20.48 15.17
N ILE A 26 -3.79 -19.31 15.76
CA ILE A 26 -2.62 -18.49 15.37
C ILE A 26 -1.33 -19.28 15.59
N ILE A 27 -1.18 -19.92 16.76
CA ILE A 27 -0.01 -20.75 17.04
C ILE A 27 0.11 -21.89 16.02
N PHE A 28 -0.99 -22.57 15.72
CA PHE A 28 -1.02 -23.62 14.72
C PHE A 28 -0.52 -23.12 13.37
N PHE A 29 -1.06 -22.01 12.84
CA PHE A 29 -0.62 -21.47 11.55
C PHE A 29 0.86 -21.03 11.57
N ILE A 30 1.32 -20.40 12.66
CA ILE A 30 2.73 -20.02 12.81
C ILE A 30 3.64 -21.26 12.79
N ILE A 31 3.26 -22.35 13.45
CA ILE A 31 4.00 -23.61 13.42
C ILE A 31 4.05 -24.15 11.99
N GLN A 32 2.92 -24.16 11.27
CA GLN A 32 2.87 -24.62 9.88
C GLN A 32 3.82 -23.82 8.98
N ILE A 33 3.82 -22.49 9.09
CA ILE A 33 4.68 -21.60 8.30
C ILE A 33 6.17 -21.87 8.58
N ASN A 34 6.56 -21.96 9.85
CA ASN A 34 7.98 -22.00 10.23
C ASN A 34 8.60 -23.41 10.21
N PHE A 35 7.83 -24.45 10.54
CA PHE A 35 8.36 -25.82 10.64
C PHE A 35 8.17 -26.63 9.38
N PHE A 36 7.10 -26.39 8.62
CA PHE A 36 6.78 -27.19 7.44
C PHE A 36 7.08 -26.47 6.12
N ALA A 37 7.60 -25.24 6.18
CA ALA A 37 8.00 -24.42 5.02
C ALA A 37 6.95 -24.40 3.90
N LEU A 38 5.67 -24.40 4.27
CA LEU A 38 4.57 -24.36 3.31
C LEU A 38 4.50 -22.96 2.72
N GLU A 39 5.05 -22.78 1.52
CA GLU A 39 4.98 -21.53 0.75
C GLU A 39 3.56 -21.30 0.20
N ASN A 40 2.64 -20.89 1.07
CA ASN A 40 1.27 -20.66 0.70
C ASN A 40 0.72 -19.38 1.34
N VAL A 41 0.40 -18.41 0.47
CA VAL A 41 -0.14 -17.08 0.79
C VAL A 41 -1.39 -17.15 1.69
N TYR A 42 -2.16 -18.24 1.62
CA TYR A 42 -3.32 -18.41 2.48
C TYR A 42 -2.94 -18.66 3.95
N PHE A 43 -1.84 -19.37 4.24
CA PHE A 43 -1.40 -19.58 5.63
C PHE A 43 -1.01 -18.26 6.28
N ASP A 44 -0.29 -17.39 5.56
CA ASP A 44 0.06 -16.06 6.04
C ASP A 44 -1.19 -15.17 6.24
N LEU A 45 -2.15 -15.24 5.32
CA LEU A 45 -3.44 -14.55 5.45
C LEU A 45 -4.18 -14.94 6.74
N TYR A 46 -4.29 -16.25 7.01
CA TYR A 46 -4.98 -16.74 8.20
C TYR A 46 -4.19 -16.45 9.48
N ALA A 47 -2.86 -16.59 9.45
CA ALA A 47 -1.99 -16.36 10.60
C ALA A 47 -1.99 -14.90 11.05
N TYR A 48 -1.91 -13.95 10.10
CA TYR A 48 -1.60 -12.56 10.41
C TYR A 48 -2.76 -11.57 10.22
N ILE A 49 -3.87 -11.97 9.58
CA ILE A 49 -5.02 -11.09 9.36
C ILE A 49 -6.30 -11.69 9.93
N VAL A 50 -6.73 -12.85 9.40
CA VAL A 50 -8.07 -13.39 9.70
C VAL A 50 -8.18 -13.83 11.15
N THR A 51 -7.30 -14.71 11.62
CA THR A 51 -7.39 -15.26 12.98
C THR A 51 -7.11 -14.21 14.06
N PRO A 52 -6.13 -13.29 13.91
CA PRO A 52 -5.95 -12.17 14.83
C PRO A 52 -7.19 -11.28 14.95
N ALA A 53 -7.96 -11.05 13.87
CA ALA A 53 -9.21 -10.31 13.95
C ALA A 53 -10.22 -10.98 14.91
N PHE A 54 -10.36 -12.31 14.84
CA PHE A 54 -11.20 -13.07 15.78
C PHE A 54 -10.68 -13.00 17.22
N LEU A 55 -9.36 -13.02 17.42
CA LEU A 55 -8.75 -12.83 18.75
C LEU A 55 -9.14 -11.48 19.34
N VAL A 56 -8.98 -10.39 18.59
CA VAL A 56 -9.35 -9.04 19.03
C VAL A 56 -10.85 -8.95 19.32
N ILE A 57 -11.71 -9.47 18.43
CA ILE A 57 -13.16 -9.51 18.65
C ILE A 57 -13.49 -10.26 19.95
N GLY A 58 -12.89 -11.43 20.16
CA GLY A 58 -13.06 -12.23 21.38
C GLY A 58 -12.65 -11.46 22.65
N LEU A 59 -11.49 -10.81 22.62
CA LEU A 59 -10.99 -9.99 23.73
C LEU A 59 -11.89 -8.78 24.01
N VAL A 60 -12.48 -8.16 22.99
CA VAL A 60 -13.42 -7.02 23.14
C VAL A 60 -14.79 -7.48 23.66
N LEU A 61 -15.26 -8.66 23.29
CA LEU A 61 -16.54 -9.20 23.78
C LEU A 61 -16.54 -9.44 25.30
N ILE A 62 -15.38 -9.74 25.90
CA ILE A 62 -15.24 -9.95 27.35
C ILE A 62 -15.67 -8.70 28.16
N PRO A 63 -15.04 -7.52 28.01
CA PRO A 63 -15.43 -6.31 28.72
C PRO A 63 -16.81 -5.81 28.31
N VAL A 64 -17.23 -5.99 27.05
CA VAL A 64 -18.60 -5.64 26.61
C VAL A 64 -19.64 -6.47 27.37
N GLY A 65 -19.45 -7.78 27.48
CA GLY A 65 -20.34 -8.66 28.25
C GLY A 65 -20.39 -8.28 29.73
N MET A 66 -19.22 -8.00 30.34
CA MET A 66 -19.11 -7.54 31.73
C MET A 66 -19.83 -6.20 31.95
N TYR A 67 -19.68 -5.24 31.02
CA TYR A 67 -20.33 -3.93 31.07
C TYR A 67 -21.86 -4.05 30.96
N LEU A 68 -22.35 -4.83 29.98
CA LEU A 68 -23.79 -5.05 29.78
C LEU A 68 -24.43 -5.75 30.98
N LYS A 69 -23.79 -6.77 31.55
CA LYS A 69 -24.28 -7.43 32.78
C LYS A 69 -24.24 -6.47 33.96
N GLY A 70 -23.16 -5.69 34.12
CA GLY A 70 -23.05 -4.67 35.16
C GLY A 70 -24.16 -3.62 35.07
N ARG A 71 -24.52 -3.18 33.86
CA ARG A 71 -25.63 -2.23 33.63
C ARG A 71 -26.99 -2.83 33.98
N LYS A 72 -27.23 -4.10 33.66
CA LYS A 72 -28.49 -4.80 34.04
C LYS A 72 -28.63 -4.97 35.56
N ILE A 73 -27.53 -5.29 36.25
CA ILE A 73 -27.49 -5.37 37.72
C ILE A 73 -27.78 -3.99 38.36
N LYS A 74 -27.14 -2.92 37.88
CA LYS A 74 -27.39 -1.55 38.38
C LYS A 74 -28.82 -1.06 38.16
N LYS A 75 -29.51 -1.55 37.12
CA LYS A 75 -30.92 -1.23 36.83
C LYS A 75 -31.93 -2.08 37.61
N GLY A 76 -31.48 -2.99 38.48
CA GLY A 76 -32.37 -3.89 39.22
C GLY A 76 -33.07 -4.95 38.36
N LEU A 77 -32.68 -5.11 37.08
CA LEU A 77 -33.29 -6.06 36.15
C LEU A 77 -32.89 -7.53 36.40
N ILE A 78 -31.88 -7.74 37.24
CA ILE A 78 -31.39 -9.05 37.66
C ILE A 78 -31.20 -8.96 39.18
N ILE A 79 -31.94 -9.78 39.93
CA ILE A 79 -31.74 -9.93 41.38
C ILE A 79 -30.41 -10.68 41.56
N SER A 80 -29.35 -9.93 41.89
CA SER A 80 -28.07 -10.49 42.29
C SER A 80 -27.98 -10.32 43.80
N ASP A 81 -27.93 -11.43 44.53
CA ASP A 81 -27.92 -11.49 46.00
C ASP A 81 -26.67 -10.89 46.68
N ASP A 82 -25.80 -10.18 45.95
CA ASP A 82 -24.71 -9.46 46.59
C ASP A 82 -24.01 -8.39 45.73
N LYS A 83 -23.38 -7.48 46.48
CA LYS A 83 -22.84 -6.14 46.21
C LYS A 83 -22.23 -5.89 44.82
N LEU A 84 -22.39 -4.62 44.40
CA LEU A 84 -21.62 -3.92 43.36
C LEU A 84 -20.14 -4.36 43.32
N LEU A 85 -19.48 -4.19 42.17
CA LEU A 85 -18.07 -4.51 41.97
C LEU A 85 -17.17 -3.74 42.97
N ILE A 86 -16.98 -4.29 44.17
CA ILE A 86 -16.14 -3.71 45.23
C ILE A 86 -14.75 -4.30 45.04
N ILE A 87 -13.85 -3.49 44.48
CA ILE A 87 -12.43 -3.84 44.39
C ILE A 87 -11.82 -3.60 45.77
N ASN A 88 -11.73 -4.66 46.58
CA ASN A 88 -11.04 -4.59 47.87
C ASN A 88 -9.58 -5.02 47.73
N LEU A 89 -8.67 -4.07 47.53
CA LEU A 89 -7.23 -4.31 47.39
C LEU A 89 -6.57 -4.86 48.68
N ARG A 90 -7.28 -4.83 49.82
CA ARG A 90 -6.81 -5.40 51.09
C ARG A 90 -6.98 -6.92 51.15
N ASP A 91 -7.90 -7.49 50.36
CA ASP A 91 -8.08 -8.94 50.28
C ASP A 91 -7.00 -9.59 49.38
N PRO A 92 -6.19 -10.55 49.89
CA PRO A 92 -5.14 -11.20 49.11
C PRO A 92 -5.68 -11.95 47.89
N LYS A 93 -6.93 -12.46 47.92
CA LYS A 93 -7.53 -13.14 46.76
C LYS A 93 -7.83 -12.17 45.63
N THR A 94 -8.37 -11.00 45.96
CA THR A 94 -8.62 -9.92 45.01
C THR A 94 -7.31 -9.37 44.44
N ARG A 95 -6.28 -9.17 45.27
CA ARG A 95 -4.95 -8.73 44.83
C ARG A 95 -4.28 -9.72 43.86
N ASN A 96 -4.30 -11.02 44.17
CA ASN A 96 -3.73 -12.05 43.30
C ASN A 96 -4.51 -12.16 41.98
N GLY A 97 -5.85 -12.03 42.02
CA GLY A 97 -6.67 -12.02 40.81
C GLY A 97 -6.37 -10.85 39.88
N ILE A 98 -6.22 -9.64 40.43
CA ILE A 98 -5.82 -8.45 39.68
C ILE A 98 -4.42 -8.62 39.09
N PHE A 99 -3.47 -9.14 39.88
CA PHE A 99 -2.10 -9.37 39.41
C PHE A 99 -2.05 -10.32 38.21
N ILE A 100 -2.71 -11.48 38.30
CA ILE A 100 -2.78 -12.45 37.19
C ILE A 100 -3.50 -11.84 35.98
N PHE A 101 -4.63 -11.15 36.19
CA PHE A 101 -5.35 -10.49 35.11
C PHE A 101 -4.48 -9.45 34.40
N SER A 102 -3.73 -8.65 35.13
CA SER A 102 -2.79 -7.68 34.57
C SER A 102 -1.70 -8.36 33.75
N ILE A 103 -1.10 -9.44 34.26
CA ILE A 103 -0.08 -10.22 33.51
C ILE A 103 -0.67 -10.77 32.21
N VAL A 104 -1.83 -11.42 32.27
CA VAL A 104 -2.49 -12.01 31.10
C VAL A 104 -2.87 -10.92 30.09
N THR A 105 -3.35 -9.78 30.56
CA THR A 105 -3.69 -8.63 29.70
C THR A 105 -2.47 -8.09 28.99
N VAL A 106 -1.37 -7.85 29.72
CA VAL A 106 -0.10 -7.39 29.13
C VAL A 106 0.43 -8.40 28.11
N PHE A 107 0.36 -9.70 28.41
CA PHE A 107 0.74 -10.76 27.48
C PHE A 107 -0.05 -10.68 26.16
N PHE A 108 -1.38 -10.61 26.22
CA PHE A 108 -2.21 -10.52 25.01
C PHE A 108 -2.06 -9.19 24.27
N ILE A 109 -1.78 -8.08 24.97
CA ILE A 109 -1.45 -6.80 24.33
C ILE A 109 -0.16 -6.92 23.54
N ILE A 110 0.91 -7.44 24.14
CA ILE A 110 2.20 -7.64 23.46
C ILE A 110 2.02 -8.57 22.26
N PHE A 111 1.32 -9.69 22.45
CA PHE A 111 1.03 -10.63 21.37
C PHE A 111 0.25 -9.97 20.22
N THR A 112 -0.75 -9.16 20.53
CA THR A 112 -1.55 -8.43 19.53
C THR A 112 -0.71 -7.39 18.80
N ILE A 113 0.20 -6.68 19.49
CA ILE A 113 1.12 -5.73 18.88
C ILE A 113 2.05 -6.44 17.90
N ILE A 114 2.67 -7.55 18.31
CA ILE A 114 3.56 -8.35 17.45
C ILE A 114 2.79 -8.90 16.24
N GLY A 115 1.60 -9.45 16.48
CA GLY A 115 0.72 -9.96 15.41
C GLY A 115 0.31 -8.87 14.44
N SER A 116 -0.06 -7.68 14.94
CA SER A 116 -0.43 -6.53 14.10
C SER A 116 0.74 -6.02 13.27
N TYR A 117 1.95 -6.00 13.84
CA TYR A 117 3.17 -5.65 13.12
C TYR A 117 3.48 -6.64 11.99
N LYS A 118 3.36 -7.95 12.26
CA LYS A 118 3.51 -8.99 11.23
C LYS A 118 2.42 -8.88 10.15
N GLY A 119 1.17 -8.66 10.54
CA GLY A 119 0.05 -8.43 9.61
C GLY A 119 0.26 -7.19 8.74
N PHE A 120 0.77 -6.10 9.32
CA PHE A 120 1.17 -4.91 8.58
C PHE A 120 2.19 -5.25 7.49
N HIS A 121 3.32 -5.88 7.85
CA HIS A 121 4.36 -6.26 6.91
C HIS A 121 3.87 -7.23 5.83
N TYR A 122 3.00 -8.17 6.20
CA TYR A 122 2.38 -9.08 5.25
C TYR A 122 1.51 -8.34 4.23
N THR A 123 0.66 -7.41 4.66
CA THR A 123 -0.18 -6.60 3.74
C THR A 123 0.58 -5.61 2.86
N GLU A 124 1.90 -5.54 3.00
CA GLU A 124 2.81 -4.73 2.17
C GLU A 124 3.77 -5.60 1.35
N SER A 125 3.65 -6.93 1.48
CA SER A 125 4.49 -7.87 0.77
C SER A 125 4.07 -8.02 -0.69
N VAL A 126 4.99 -8.49 -1.52
CA VAL A 126 4.75 -8.77 -2.93
C VAL A 126 3.78 -9.93 -3.08
N GLU A 127 3.85 -10.92 -2.20
CA GLU A 127 2.97 -12.09 -2.17
C GLU A 127 1.53 -11.69 -1.91
N PHE A 128 1.29 -10.82 -0.93
CA PHE A 128 -0.04 -10.32 -0.63
C PHE A 128 -0.63 -9.55 -1.82
N CYS A 129 0.12 -8.60 -2.37
CA CYS A 129 -0.36 -7.76 -3.46
C CYS A 129 -0.49 -8.51 -4.80
N GLY A 130 0.48 -9.37 -5.14
CA GLY A 130 0.58 -9.98 -6.46
C GLY A 130 -0.05 -11.37 -6.57
N LYS A 131 -0.07 -12.16 -5.50
CA LYS A 131 -0.48 -13.58 -5.57
C LYS A 131 -1.85 -13.85 -4.93
N LEU A 132 -2.27 -13.07 -3.93
CA LEU A 132 -3.52 -13.34 -3.21
C LEU A 132 -4.75 -13.24 -4.12
N CYS A 133 -4.84 -12.15 -4.89
CA CYS A 133 -5.91 -11.89 -5.85
C CYS A 133 -5.47 -12.26 -7.27
N HIS A 134 -4.97 -13.48 -7.48
CA HIS A 134 -4.33 -13.92 -8.72
C HIS A 134 -5.12 -13.53 -9.99
N LYS A 135 -6.45 -13.68 -10.00
CA LYS A 135 -7.26 -13.46 -11.20
C LYS A 135 -7.15 -12.03 -11.78
N VAL A 136 -6.96 -11.03 -10.92
CA VAL A 136 -6.89 -9.62 -11.32
C VAL A 136 -5.47 -9.07 -11.24
N MET A 137 -4.61 -9.66 -10.41
CA MET A 137 -3.24 -9.18 -10.20
C MET A 137 -2.18 -9.93 -11.02
N ASP A 138 -2.51 -11.05 -11.68
CA ASP A 138 -1.54 -11.86 -12.43
C ASP A 138 -0.78 -11.07 -13.52
N PRO A 139 -1.42 -10.22 -14.36
CA PRO A 139 -0.69 -9.45 -15.36
C PRO A 139 0.29 -8.45 -14.71
N GLU A 140 -0.10 -7.88 -13.57
CA GLU A 140 0.66 -6.84 -12.87
C GLU A 140 1.82 -7.45 -12.10
N TYR A 141 1.60 -8.61 -11.48
CA TYR A 141 2.62 -9.41 -10.84
C TYR A 141 3.64 -9.92 -11.87
N THR A 142 3.18 -10.39 -13.03
CA THR A 142 4.07 -10.82 -14.12
C THR A 142 4.91 -9.68 -14.65
N ALA A 143 4.32 -8.50 -14.88
CA ALA A 143 5.04 -7.31 -15.31
C ALA A 143 6.08 -6.88 -14.26
N TYR A 144 5.72 -6.92 -12.97
CA TYR A 144 6.61 -6.64 -11.87
C TYR A 144 7.85 -7.54 -11.88
N GLN A 145 7.68 -8.86 -12.04
CA GLN A 145 8.78 -9.84 -12.06
C GLN A 145 9.79 -9.59 -13.19
N HIS A 146 9.34 -9.04 -14.32
CA HIS A 146 10.18 -8.72 -15.48
C HIS A 146 10.68 -7.27 -15.50
N SER A 147 10.39 -6.48 -14.46
CA SER A 147 10.76 -5.07 -14.39
C SER A 147 12.12 -4.84 -13.72
N PRO A 148 12.76 -3.68 -13.94
CA PRO A 148 13.94 -3.26 -13.17
C PRO A 148 13.68 -3.13 -11.65
N HIS A 149 12.42 -3.14 -11.22
CA HIS A 149 11.99 -3.01 -9.83
C HIS A 149 11.53 -4.34 -9.21
N ALA A 150 11.80 -5.50 -9.83
CA ALA A 150 11.36 -6.83 -9.36
C ALA A 150 11.84 -7.23 -7.95
N LYS A 151 12.71 -6.44 -7.32
CA LYS A 151 13.20 -6.62 -5.94
C LYS A 151 12.75 -5.50 -4.97
N VAL A 152 11.92 -4.56 -5.44
CA VAL A 152 11.32 -3.49 -4.65
C VAL A 152 9.90 -3.89 -4.30
N ARG A 153 9.43 -3.74 -3.05
CA ARG A 153 8.06 -4.17 -2.71
C ARG A 153 7.02 -3.29 -3.39
N CYS A 154 5.87 -3.87 -3.75
CA CYS A 154 4.76 -3.11 -4.35
C CYS A 154 4.37 -1.88 -3.49
N ALA A 155 4.39 -2.04 -2.17
CA ALA A 155 4.05 -0.98 -1.22
C ALA A 155 4.99 0.23 -1.26
N GLU A 156 6.26 0.04 -1.65
CA GLU A 156 7.23 1.13 -1.71
C GLU A 156 6.87 2.16 -2.80
N CYS A 157 6.14 1.73 -3.83
CA CYS A 157 5.60 2.63 -4.86
C CYS A 157 4.11 2.98 -4.65
N HIS A 158 3.28 2.00 -4.25
CA HIS A 158 1.82 2.17 -4.24
C HIS A 158 1.22 2.59 -2.89
N VAL A 159 1.89 2.32 -1.77
CA VAL A 159 1.44 2.66 -0.41
C VAL A 159 2.12 3.89 0.15
N GLY A 160 3.27 4.29 -0.43
CA GLY A 160 4.12 5.46 -0.15
C GLY A 160 4.26 5.86 1.33
N GLU A 161 4.98 6.95 1.61
CA GLU A 161 5.36 7.26 2.99
C GLU A 161 4.35 8.15 3.73
N GLY A 162 4.37 8.06 5.06
CA GLY A 162 3.54 8.88 5.94
C GLY A 162 2.20 8.26 6.31
N ALA A 163 1.69 8.65 7.48
CA ALA A 163 0.49 8.07 8.07
C ALA A 163 -0.80 8.35 7.27
N ASP A 164 -0.96 9.56 6.72
CA ASP A 164 -2.13 9.95 5.91
C ASP A 164 -2.27 9.05 4.67
N PHE A 165 -1.15 8.90 3.99
CA PHE A 165 -1.00 8.10 2.80
C PHE A 165 -1.19 6.61 3.08
N TYR A 166 -0.64 6.11 4.18
CA TYR A 166 -0.92 4.77 4.67
C TYR A 166 -2.44 4.53 4.84
N VAL A 167 -3.15 5.42 5.56
CA VAL A 167 -4.61 5.29 5.77
C VAL A 167 -5.36 5.32 4.43
N LYS A 168 -5.05 6.27 3.55
CA LYS A 168 -5.66 6.37 2.21
C LYS A 168 -5.46 5.09 1.39
N SER A 169 -4.27 4.50 1.43
CA SER A 169 -3.97 3.26 0.71
C SER A 169 -4.79 2.09 1.21
N LYS A 170 -4.92 1.91 2.54
CA LYS A 170 -5.68 0.80 3.13
C LYS A 170 -7.19 0.96 2.90
N MET A 171 -7.71 2.20 2.97
CA MET A 171 -9.11 2.47 2.61
C MET A 171 -9.40 2.19 1.13
N SER A 172 -8.49 2.59 0.24
CA SER A 172 -8.59 2.24 -1.19
C SER A 172 -8.53 0.73 -1.40
N GLY A 173 -7.61 0.05 -0.73
CA GLY A 173 -7.49 -1.42 -0.77
C GLY A 173 -8.75 -2.14 -0.30
N MET A 174 -9.38 -1.71 0.80
CA MET A 174 -10.67 -2.26 1.24
C MET A 174 -11.75 -2.12 0.16
N ARG A 175 -11.79 -0.97 -0.53
CA ARG A 175 -12.72 -0.75 -1.64
C ARG A 175 -12.43 -1.66 -2.82
N GLN A 176 -11.16 -1.92 -3.11
CA GLN A 176 -10.75 -2.86 -4.17
C GLN A 176 -11.16 -4.30 -3.82
N VAL A 177 -10.93 -4.74 -2.57
CA VAL A 177 -11.37 -6.06 -2.09
C VAL A 177 -12.89 -6.20 -2.22
N TYR A 178 -13.66 -5.17 -1.83
CA TYR A 178 -15.11 -5.17 -1.99
C TYR A 178 -15.54 -5.28 -3.47
N LYS A 179 -14.93 -4.49 -4.36
CA LYS A 179 -15.20 -4.58 -5.81
C LYS A 179 -14.82 -5.94 -6.39
N TYR A 180 -13.73 -6.55 -5.92
CA TYR A 180 -13.29 -7.87 -6.33
C TYR A 180 -14.31 -8.95 -5.93
N ILE A 181 -14.75 -8.94 -4.66
CA ILE A 181 -15.76 -9.88 -4.13
C ILE A 181 -17.07 -9.76 -4.90
N LEU A 182 -17.53 -8.55 -5.18
CA LEU A 182 -18.76 -8.31 -5.93
C LEU A 182 -18.60 -8.44 -7.45
N GLY A 183 -17.38 -8.55 -7.97
CA GLY A 183 -17.11 -8.58 -9.40
C GLY A 183 -17.40 -7.27 -10.16
N THR A 184 -17.50 -6.13 -9.46
CA THR A 184 -17.94 -4.82 -10.00
C THR A 184 -16.77 -3.93 -10.48
N TYR A 185 -15.61 -4.52 -10.78
CA TYR A 185 -14.45 -3.79 -11.31
C TYR A 185 -14.45 -3.75 -12.85
N PRO A 186 -13.93 -2.67 -13.47
CA PRO A 186 -13.84 -2.56 -14.92
C PRO A 186 -12.87 -3.60 -15.50
N ARG A 187 -13.14 -4.03 -16.74
CA ARG A 187 -12.29 -4.96 -17.50
C ARG A 187 -12.14 -4.42 -18.93
N PRO A 188 -10.92 -4.06 -19.39
CA PRO A 188 -9.65 -4.12 -18.65
C PRO A 188 -9.58 -3.12 -17.48
N ILE A 189 -8.61 -3.32 -16.58
CA ILE A 189 -8.32 -2.35 -15.52
C ILE A 189 -7.78 -1.08 -16.19
N GLU A 190 -8.39 0.07 -15.90
CA GLU A 190 -8.06 1.33 -16.57
C GLU A 190 -6.68 1.85 -16.16
N THR A 191 -5.93 2.32 -17.15
CA THR A 191 -4.69 3.09 -16.99
C THR A 191 -4.84 4.46 -17.65
N PRO A 192 -4.18 5.51 -17.13
CA PRO A 192 -3.32 5.53 -15.94
C PRO A 192 -4.10 5.52 -14.62
N ILE A 193 -3.46 5.09 -13.53
CA ILE A 193 -4.07 5.12 -12.18
C ILE A 193 -4.22 6.60 -11.74
N ALA A 194 -5.46 7.07 -11.63
CA ALA A 194 -5.78 8.47 -11.33
C ALA A 194 -5.22 8.98 -9.99
N ASN A 195 -5.04 8.09 -9.00
CA ASN A 195 -4.60 8.43 -7.64
C ASN A 195 -3.24 7.83 -7.29
N LEU A 196 -2.28 7.88 -8.22
CA LEU A 196 -0.91 7.50 -7.88
C LEU A 196 -0.26 8.57 -6.98
N ARG A 197 0.67 8.15 -6.13
CA ARG A 197 1.42 9.05 -5.24
C ARG A 197 2.25 10.07 -6.04
N PRO A 198 2.62 11.20 -5.41
CA PRO A 198 3.62 12.09 -5.99
C PRO A 198 4.88 11.30 -6.37
N ALA A 199 5.18 11.25 -7.67
CA ALA A 199 6.25 10.39 -8.18
C ALA A 199 7.60 10.82 -7.62
N ARG A 200 7.85 12.13 -7.48
CA ARG A 200 9.12 12.66 -6.95
C ARG A 200 9.43 12.15 -5.54
N GLU A 201 8.48 12.24 -4.61
CA GLU A 201 8.65 11.76 -3.23
C GLU A 201 8.88 10.24 -3.12
N THR A 202 8.54 9.49 -4.17
CA THR A 202 8.63 8.04 -4.21
C THR A 202 9.90 7.59 -4.95
N CYS A 203 10.06 8.04 -6.20
CA CYS A 203 11.16 7.67 -7.08
C CYS A 203 12.50 8.24 -6.59
N GLU A 204 12.53 9.48 -6.10
CA GLU A 204 13.79 10.17 -5.76
C GLU A 204 14.49 9.62 -4.51
N LYS A 205 13.83 8.73 -3.75
CA LYS A 205 14.46 8.01 -2.63
C LYS A 205 15.58 7.09 -3.08
N CYS A 206 15.41 6.49 -4.26
CA CYS A 206 16.38 5.61 -4.88
C CYS A 206 17.04 6.27 -6.11
N HIS A 207 16.34 7.15 -6.81
CA HIS A 207 16.80 7.86 -8.01
C HIS A 207 17.14 9.31 -7.70
N TRP A 208 18.34 9.57 -7.15
CA TRP A 208 18.75 10.92 -6.77
C TRP A 208 18.82 11.89 -7.96
N PRO A 209 18.05 12.99 -7.95
CA PRO A 209 18.09 13.99 -9.03
C PRO A 209 19.47 14.59 -9.27
N GLN A 210 20.33 14.60 -8.25
CA GLN A 210 21.69 15.14 -8.29
C GLN A 210 22.67 14.17 -8.97
N LYS A 211 22.29 12.90 -9.16
CA LYS A 211 23.10 11.91 -9.88
C LYS A 211 22.67 11.91 -11.35
N PHE A 212 23.39 12.67 -12.14
CA PHE A 212 23.06 12.89 -13.54
C PHE A 212 23.56 11.77 -14.45
N TYR A 213 22.77 11.45 -15.46
CA TYR A 213 23.15 10.53 -16.53
C TYR A 213 23.29 11.32 -17.83
N THR A 214 24.46 11.22 -18.46
CA THR A 214 24.70 11.80 -19.78
C THR A 214 24.00 10.99 -20.85
N ASN A 215 23.93 11.53 -22.06
CA ASN A 215 23.46 10.79 -23.22
C ASN A 215 24.12 9.41 -23.34
N LYS A 216 23.30 8.38 -23.61
CA LYS A 216 23.74 6.99 -23.69
C LYS A 216 23.71 6.52 -25.14
N ILE A 217 24.83 5.99 -25.60
CA ILE A 217 24.90 5.33 -26.90
C ILE A 217 24.48 3.87 -26.71
N ARG A 218 23.53 3.41 -27.53
CA ARG A 218 23.06 2.02 -27.58
C ARG A 218 23.40 1.47 -28.95
N ASN A 219 24.25 0.45 -28.96
CA ASN A 219 24.64 -0.27 -30.18
C ASN A 219 23.91 -1.60 -30.18
N GLU A 220 23.03 -1.79 -31.15
CA GLU A 220 22.33 -3.05 -31.36
C GLU A 220 22.84 -3.67 -32.65
N LYS A 221 23.36 -4.89 -32.56
CA LYS A 221 23.85 -5.64 -33.71
C LYS A 221 22.75 -6.59 -34.18
N TYR A 222 22.34 -6.42 -35.43
CA TYR A 222 21.40 -7.30 -36.09
C TYR A 222 22.08 -8.00 -37.26
N PHE A 223 21.43 -9.04 -37.77
CA PHE A 223 21.85 -9.71 -38.99
C PHE A 223 20.67 -9.72 -39.94
N LEU A 224 20.91 -9.30 -41.19
CA LEU A 224 19.90 -9.33 -42.23
C LEU A 224 19.58 -10.78 -42.60
N SER A 225 18.34 -11.01 -43.04
CA SER A 225 17.85 -12.34 -43.41
C SER A 225 18.36 -12.80 -44.79
N ASP A 226 19.52 -12.32 -45.23
CA ASP A 226 20.13 -12.70 -46.50
C ASP A 226 20.98 -13.97 -46.37
N SER A 227 21.33 -14.60 -47.48
CA SER A 227 22.12 -15.84 -47.48
C SER A 227 23.52 -15.67 -46.89
N ALA A 228 24.01 -14.42 -46.78
CA ALA A 228 25.30 -14.09 -46.20
C ALA A 228 25.25 -13.81 -44.69
N ASN A 229 24.05 -13.71 -44.11
CA ASN A 229 23.82 -13.17 -42.76
C ASN A 229 24.57 -11.85 -42.55
N THR A 230 24.36 -10.87 -43.43
CA THR A 230 25.06 -9.60 -43.39
C THR A 230 24.80 -8.87 -42.08
N GLU A 231 25.88 -8.46 -41.40
CA GLU A 231 25.81 -7.69 -40.17
C GLU A 231 25.22 -6.29 -40.42
N TRP A 232 24.25 -5.88 -39.59
CA TRP A 232 23.63 -4.56 -39.61
C TRP A 232 23.63 -3.95 -38.21
N ASP A 233 24.47 -2.94 -38.02
CA ASP A 233 24.58 -2.23 -36.75
C ASP A 233 23.64 -1.02 -36.70
N LEU A 234 22.81 -0.98 -35.64
CA LEU A 234 21.97 0.16 -35.30
C LEU A 234 22.60 0.90 -34.11
N ILE A 235 23.10 2.10 -34.37
CA ILE A 235 23.68 2.99 -33.34
C ILE A 235 22.65 4.07 -32.99
N MET A 236 22.18 4.07 -31.75
CA MET A 236 21.22 5.05 -31.25
C MET A 236 21.84 5.90 -30.14
N LYS A 237 21.69 7.22 -30.22
CA LYS A 237 22.01 8.15 -29.12
C LYS A 237 20.73 8.48 -28.35
N MET A 238 20.60 7.91 -27.16
CA MET A 238 19.50 8.21 -26.24
C MET A 238 19.78 9.53 -25.52
N ARG A 239 18.90 10.52 -25.74
CA ARG A 239 19.01 11.88 -25.18
C ARG A 239 18.55 11.95 -23.72
N ILE A 240 19.17 11.16 -22.84
CA ILE A 240 18.72 11.02 -21.44
C ILE A 240 19.09 12.21 -20.54
N GLY A 241 20.05 13.03 -20.93
CA GLY A 241 20.49 14.20 -20.17
C GLY A 241 21.37 15.11 -21.02
N ALA A 242 22.28 15.84 -20.38
CA ALA A 242 23.24 16.66 -21.10
C ALA A 242 24.28 15.83 -21.87
N ASP A 243 24.88 16.45 -22.89
CA ASP A 243 25.97 15.85 -23.66
C ASP A 243 27.22 15.55 -22.80
N HIS A 244 27.47 16.36 -21.77
CA HIS A 244 28.59 16.18 -20.84
C HIS A 244 28.10 16.12 -19.39
N SER A 245 28.70 15.25 -18.58
CA SER A 245 28.30 15.04 -17.18
C SER A 245 28.49 16.28 -16.31
N SER A 246 29.46 17.13 -16.66
CA SER A 246 29.76 18.40 -16.00
C SER A 246 28.64 19.44 -16.13
N LEU A 247 27.78 19.34 -17.15
CA LEU A 247 26.66 20.25 -17.35
C LEU A 247 25.46 19.88 -16.46
N GLY A 248 25.44 18.66 -15.90
CA GLY A 248 24.36 18.20 -15.04
C GLY A 248 23.01 18.13 -15.76
N ASN A 249 21.93 18.52 -15.10
CA ASN A 249 20.57 18.43 -15.63
C ASN A 249 20.08 19.74 -16.30
N THR A 250 20.77 20.16 -17.35
CA THR A 250 20.41 21.37 -18.11
C THR A 250 19.58 21.10 -19.36
N GLU A 251 19.56 19.86 -19.85
CA GLU A 251 18.86 19.44 -21.07
C GLU A 251 18.57 17.93 -21.06
N GLY A 252 17.82 17.45 -22.07
CA GLY A 252 17.47 16.03 -22.23
C GLY A 252 16.12 15.66 -21.58
N ILE A 253 15.73 14.39 -21.67
CA ILE A 253 14.41 13.96 -21.18
C ILE A 253 14.24 14.08 -19.66
N HIS A 254 15.33 14.00 -18.87
CA HIS A 254 15.28 14.18 -17.41
C HIS A 254 15.31 15.64 -16.96
N TRP A 255 15.21 16.60 -17.88
CA TRP A 255 15.23 18.02 -17.55
C TRP A 255 14.09 18.44 -16.60
N HIS A 256 12.95 17.74 -16.63
CA HIS A 256 11.78 18.00 -15.78
C HIS A 256 12.04 17.86 -14.26
N ILE A 257 13.05 17.09 -13.83
CA ILE A 257 13.39 16.97 -12.40
C ILE A 257 14.29 18.12 -11.89
N ASN A 258 14.75 19.02 -12.76
CA ASN A 258 15.54 20.19 -12.36
C ASN A 258 14.69 21.13 -11.49
N PRO A 259 15.13 21.51 -10.27
CA PRO A 259 14.37 22.41 -9.39
C PRO A 259 14.04 23.78 -9.98
N LYS A 260 14.82 24.22 -10.98
CA LYS A 260 14.62 25.51 -11.69
C LYS A 260 13.65 25.39 -12.86
N VAL A 261 13.14 24.21 -13.15
CA VAL A 261 12.29 23.92 -14.30
C VAL A 261 10.93 23.45 -13.80
N GLU A 262 9.90 23.87 -14.50
CA GLU A 262 8.57 23.30 -14.37
C GLU A 262 8.01 23.07 -15.77
N ILE A 263 7.59 21.84 -16.01
CA ILE A 263 6.94 21.44 -17.26
C ILE A 263 5.51 21.08 -16.89
N GLU A 264 4.57 21.85 -17.40
CA GLU A 264 3.14 21.62 -17.28
C GLU A 264 2.62 21.18 -18.65
N TYR A 265 1.70 20.22 -18.68
CA TYR A 265 1.13 19.76 -19.92
C TYR A 265 -0.35 19.43 -19.78
N VAL A 266 -1.02 19.40 -20.92
CA VAL A 266 -2.39 18.91 -21.06
C VAL A 266 -2.37 17.75 -22.04
N ALA A 267 -3.08 16.68 -21.71
CA ALA A 267 -3.15 15.49 -22.55
C ALA A 267 -4.56 14.90 -22.59
N ASP A 268 -4.76 13.92 -23.47
CA ASP A 268 -5.93 13.04 -23.43
C ASP A 268 -5.92 12.13 -22.19
N ASN A 269 -7.04 11.44 -21.93
CA ASN A 269 -7.20 10.60 -20.73
C ASN A 269 -6.12 9.50 -20.62
N LYS A 270 -5.62 8.98 -21.77
CA LYS A 270 -4.57 7.95 -21.79
C LYS A 270 -3.16 8.53 -21.79
N ARG A 271 -3.02 9.86 -21.85
CA ARG A 271 -1.74 10.59 -21.88
C ARG A 271 -0.84 10.20 -23.06
N GLN A 272 -1.44 9.86 -24.20
CA GLN A 272 -0.74 9.50 -25.43
C GLN A 272 -0.63 10.67 -26.40
N SER A 273 -1.55 11.63 -26.30
CA SER A 273 -1.56 12.86 -27.10
C SER A 273 -1.38 14.05 -26.19
N VAL A 274 -0.27 14.77 -26.36
CA VAL A 274 0.10 15.94 -25.55
C VAL A 274 0.10 17.18 -26.44
N PRO A 275 -1.07 17.76 -26.74
CA PRO A 275 -1.17 18.84 -27.73
C PRO A 275 -0.68 20.20 -27.20
N TRP A 276 -0.43 20.30 -25.90
CA TRP A 276 -0.02 21.54 -25.25
C TRP A 276 0.95 21.27 -24.11
N VAL A 277 2.07 21.99 -24.10
CA VAL A 277 3.09 21.95 -23.06
C VAL A 277 3.51 23.37 -22.74
N LYS A 278 3.61 23.71 -21.46
CA LYS A 278 4.22 24.94 -20.97
C LYS A 278 5.45 24.63 -20.17
N TYR A 279 6.56 25.22 -20.59
CA TYR A 279 7.80 25.28 -19.84
C TYR A 279 7.88 26.60 -19.08
N LYS A 280 8.22 26.53 -17.80
CA LYS A 280 8.50 27.68 -16.95
C LYS A 280 9.89 27.57 -16.34
N ASP A 281 10.70 28.60 -16.54
CA ASP A 281 11.94 28.80 -15.82
C ASP A 281 11.63 29.48 -14.48
N LYS A 282 11.81 28.74 -13.38
CA LYS A 282 11.56 29.25 -12.02
C LYS A 282 12.58 30.29 -11.56
N SER A 283 13.74 30.38 -12.21
CA SER A 283 14.77 31.35 -11.86
C SER A 283 14.54 32.72 -12.51
N THR A 284 14.05 32.75 -13.75
CA THR A 284 13.79 33.99 -14.50
C THR A 284 12.31 34.37 -14.56
N GLY A 285 11.41 33.42 -14.28
CA GLY A 285 9.97 33.58 -14.43
C GLY A 285 9.48 33.52 -15.87
N LYS A 286 10.36 33.27 -16.86
CA LYS A 286 9.98 33.18 -18.27
C LYS A 286 9.18 31.90 -18.54
N GLU A 287 8.14 32.04 -19.35
CA GLU A 287 7.27 30.95 -19.76
C GLU A 287 7.30 30.80 -21.28
N TYR A 288 7.33 29.55 -21.73
CA TYR A 288 7.33 29.16 -23.15
C TYR A 288 6.24 28.13 -23.36
N ILE A 289 5.41 28.35 -24.38
CA ILE A 289 4.31 27.45 -24.71
C ILE A 289 4.63 26.78 -26.03
N PHE A 290 4.48 25.46 -26.04
CA PHE A 290 4.63 24.59 -27.19
C PHE A 290 3.28 23.93 -27.46
N THR A 291 2.85 23.95 -28.72
CA THR A 291 1.62 23.31 -29.16
C THR A 291 1.92 22.35 -30.29
N ASP A 292 1.03 21.37 -30.48
CA ASP A 292 1.11 20.46 -31.63
C ASP A 292 1.16 21.24 -32.96
N ASN A 293 1.91 20.71 -33.92
CA ASN A 293 1.98 21.28 -35.27
C ASN A 293 0.65 21.10 -36.02
N ASP A 294 -0.11 20.05 -35.70
CA ASP A 294 -1.47 19.87 -36.18
C ASP A 294 -2.44 20.67 -35.32
N THR A 295 -2.79 21.85 -35.82
CA THR A 295 -3.76 22.76 -35.18
C THR A 295 -5.12 22.12 -34.88
N ALA A 296 -5.50 21.03 -35.54
CA ALA A 296 -6.73 20.30 -35.22
C ALA A 296 -6.67 19.60 -33.86
N ASN A 297 -5.46 19.22 -33.41
CA ASN A 297 -5.23 18.56 -32.13
C ASN A 297 -5.06 19.55 -30.97
N VAL A 298 -4.85 20.84 -31.25
CA VAL A 298 -4.69 21.88 -30.23
C VAL A 298 -6.07 22.26 -29.65
N PRO A 299 -6.31 22.07 -28.34
CA PRO A 299 -7.59 22.42 -27.73
C PRO A 299 -7.85 23.93 -27.87
N LYS A 300 -9.09 24.29 -28.20
CA LYS A 300 -9.53 25.70 -28.18
C LYS A 300 -9.25 26.31 -26.80
N PRO A 301 -8.92 27.62 -26.68
CA PRO A 301 -8.56 28.24 -25.41
C PRO A 301 -9.55 28.00 -24.26
N ASP A 302 -10.85 28.01 -24.54
CA ASP A 302 -11.89 27.76 -23.53
C ASP A 302 -11.96 26.29 -23.08
N SER A 303 -11.59 25.36 -23.97
CA SER A 303 -11.50 23.93 -23.66
C SER A 303 -10.22 23.64 -22.88
N LEU A 304 -9.10 24.25 -23.26
CA LEU A 304 -7.81 24.12 -22.58
C LEU A 304 -7.89 24.51 -21.09
N LYS A 305 -8.65 25.56 -20.75
CA LYS A 305 -8.86 25.98 -19.36
C LYS A 305 -9.65 24.97 -18.52
N LYS A 306 -10.45 24.11 -19.16
CA LYS A 306 -11.27 23.08 -18.48
C LYS A 306 -10.56 21.74 -18.36
N MET A 307 -9.51 21.51 -19.15
CA MET A 307 -8.74 20.28 -19.09
C MET A 307 -7.85 20.26 -17.84
N GLU A 308 -7.48 19.06 -17.40
CA GLU A 308 -6.54 18.89 -16.31
C GLU A 308 -5.14 19.34 -16.76
N HIS A 309 -4.58 20.33 -16.06
CA HIS A 309 -3.19 20.71 -16.23
C HIS A 309 -2.34 19.95 -15.23
N ARG A 310 -1.34 19.23 -15.75
CA ARG A 310 -0.51 18.34 -14.94
C ARG A 310 0.95 18.76 -15.02
N ILE A 311 1.62 18.77 -13.87
CA ILE A 311 3.07 18.93 -13.80
C ILE A 311 3.72 17.58 -14.16
N MET A 312 4.63 17.60 -15.13
CA MET A 312 5.34 16.43 -15.60
C MET A 312 6.18 15.79 -14.50
N ASP A 313 5.95 14.51 -14.26
CA ASP A 313 6.67 13.72 -13.27
C ASP A 313 7.28 12.44 -13.86
N CYS A 314 8.00 11.69 -13.03
CA CYS A 314 8.72 10.49 -13.48
C CYS A 314 7.77 9.44 -14.10
N MET A 315 6.53 9.36 -13.60
CA MET A 315 5.57 8.37 -14.08
C MET A 315 5.00 8.72 -15.44
N ASP A 316 5.13 9.95 -15.92
CA ASP A 316 4.65 10.30 -17.26
C ASP A 316 5.53 9.68 -18.37
N CYS A 317 6.79 9.35 -18.06
CA CYS A 317 7.73 8.68 -18.97
C CYS A 317 8.09 7.24 -18.55
N HIS A 318 7.98 6.91 -17.26
CA HIS A 318 8.26 5.58 -16.70
C HIS A 318 7.00 4.79 -16.36
N ASN A 319 5.86 5.14 -16.95
CA ASN A 319 4.67 4.29 -16.96
C ASN A 319 4.73 3.27 -18.11
N ARG A 320 3.84 2.28 -18.04
CA ARG A 320 3.62 1.28 -19.09
C ARG A 320 2.34 1.61 -19.83
#